data_AF-A0A3D5QDW1-F1
#
_entry.id   AF-A0A3D5QDW1-F1
#
_cell.length_a   1.000
_cell.length_b   1.000
_cell.length_c   1.000
_cell.angle_alpha   90.00
_cell.angle_beta   90.00
_cell.angle_gamma   90.00
#
_symmetry.space_group_name_H-M   'P 1'
#
loop_
_entity.id
_entity.type
_entity.pdbx_description
1 polymer ?
#
loop_
_entity_poly.entity_id
_entity_poly.type
_entity_poly.pdbx_seq_one_letter_code
_entity_poly.pdbx_strand_id
1 'polypeptide(L)'
;MKYPTKADLFVILFLIAACLYPVMAKDGSTGKKSLFLLIGQKQYEIPFEDGIIDLNSKYNVNMILEIKDKKARFIKSDCPDKLCIKYGWG
;
A
#
# COMPACT_ATOMS: atom_id res chain seq x y z
N MET A 1 37.03 32.36 8.43
CA MET A 1 36.23 31.12 8.46
C MET A 1 37.04 30.06 9.18
N LYS A 2 36.60 29.57 10.35
CA LYS A 2 37.30 28.51 11.09
C LYS A 2 37.04 27.19 10.36
N TYR A 3 38.12 26.51 9.96
CA TYR A 3 38.02 25.17 9.40
C TYR A 3 37.44 24.21 10.44
N PRO A 4 36.56 23.28 10.04
CA PRO A 4 36.01 22.31 10.97
C PRO A 4 37.14 21.45 11.55
N THR A 5 37.20 21.41 12.88
CA THR A 5 38.09 20.51 13.62
C THR A 5 37.78 19.05 13.25
N LYS A 6 38.72 18.13 13.43
CA LYS A 6 38.49 16.68 13.16
C LYS A 6 37.24 16.14 13.86
N ALA A 7 36.92 16.68 15.05
CA ALA A 7 35.70 16.37 15.79
C ALA A 7 34.42 16.84 15.06
N ASP A 8 34.42 18.01 14.43
CA ASP A 8 33.30 18.51 13.64
C ASP A 8 33.04 17.62 12.41
N LEU A 9 34.11 17.15 11.76
CA LEU A 9 33.99 16.23 10.63
C LEU A 9 33.31 14.91 11.05
N PHE A 10 33.64 14.40 12.25
CA PHE A 10 33.00 13.20 12.82
C PHE A 10 31.51 13.43 13.11
N VAL A 11 31.16 14.59 13.70
CA VAL A 11 29.77 14.94 13.98
C VAL A 11 28.95 15.04 12.70
N ILE A 12 29.50 15.69 11.66
CA ILE A 12 28.85 15.83 10.35
C ILE A 12 28.63 14.45 9.71
N LEU A 13 29.64 13.58 9.72
CA LEU A 13 29.52 12.23 9.16
C LEU A 13 28.46 11.40 9.89
N PHE A 14 28.42 11.50 11.23
CA PHE A 14 27.42 10.82 12.05
C PHE A 14 25.99 11.32 11.74
N LEU A 15 25.82 12.64 11.56
CA LEU A 15 24.53 13.24 11.24
C LEU A 15 24.02 12.78 9.86
N ILE A 16 24.91 12.73 8.86
CA ILE A 16 24.57 12.23 7.52
C ILE A 16 24.17 10.75 7.58
N ALA A 17 24.93 9.93 8.31
CA ALA A 17 24.61 8.51 8.49
C ALA A 17 23.26 8.31 9.19
N ALA A 18 22.96 9.10 10.23
CA ALA A 18 21.68 9.05 10.94
C ALA A 18 20.49 9.44 10.05
N CYS A 19 20.68 10.42 9.14
CA CYS A 19 19.66 10.79 8.17
C CYS A 19 19.44 9.73 7.07
N LEU A 20 20.48 9.00 6.68
CA LEU A 20 20.40 7.96 5.64
C LEU A 20 19.90 6.61 6.19
N TYR A 21 20.10 6.33 7.47
CA TYR A 21 19.64 5.10 8.13
C TYR A 21 18.14 4.78 7.89
N PRO A 22 17.17 5.69 8.11
CA PRO A 22 15.75 5.38 7.88
C PRO A 22 15.38 5.20 6.39
N VAL A 23 16.20 5.71 5.47
CA VAL A 23 15.99 5.53 4.02
C VAL A 23 16.40 4.11 3.59
N MET A 24 17.50 3.60 4.15
CA MET A 24 17.95 2.23 3.91
C MET A 24 17.15 1.20 4.71
N ALA A 25 16.60 1.58 5.87
CA ALA A 25 15.72 0.73 6.68
C ALA A 25 14.30 0.54 6.08
N LYS A 26 14.03 1.04 4.86
CA LYS A 26 12.81 0.72 4.10
C LYS A 26 12.83 -0.70 3.50
N ASP A 27 13.61 -1.61 4.07
CA ASP A 27 13.46 -3.03 3.77
C ASP A 27 12.22 -3.58 4.46
N GLY A 28 11.15 -3.65 3.67
CA GLY A 28 10.18 -4.73 3.81
C GLY A 28 9.41 -4.73 5.12
N SER A 29 8.84 -3.59 5.52
CA SER A 29 7.61 -3.64 6.30
C SER A 29 6.57 -4.33 5.41
N THR A 30 6.55 -5.66 5.47
CA THR A 30 5.44 -6.51 5.06
C THR A 30 4.34 -6.25 6.09
N GLY A 31 3.88 -4.99 6.14
CA GLY A 31 2.63 -4.67 6.77
C GLY A 31 1.63 -5.56 6.06
N LYS A 32 1.03 -6.49 6.80
CA LYS A 32 -0.05 -7.32 6.28
C LYS A 32 -1.13 -6.35 5.82
N LYS A 33 -1.18 -6.09 4.52
CA LYS A 33 -2.25 -5.32 3.91
C LYS A 33 -3.47 -6.22 3.99
N SER A 34 -4.35 -5.96 4.94
CA SER A 34 -5.68 -6.58 4.96
C SER A 34 -6.59 -5.78 4.04
N LEU A 35 -7.28 -6.46 3.13
CA LEU A 35 -8.26 -5.84 2.26
C LEU A 35 -9.64 -5.98 2.91
N PHE A 36 -10.33 -4.86 3.06
CA PHE A 36 -11.66 -4.85 3.65
C PHE A 36 -12.67 -4.39 2.60
N LEU A 37 -13.70 -5.19 2.40
CA LEU A 37 -14.85 -4.86 1.57
C LEU A 37 -15.99 -4.37 2.48
N LEU A 38 -16.46 -3.15 2.23
CA LEU A 38 -17.58 -2.55 2.94
C LEU A 38 -18.84 -2.67 2.07
N ILE A 39 -19.86 -3.37 2.59
CA ILE A 39 -21.16 -3.51 1.93
C ILE A 39 -22.23 -3.05 2.92
N GLY A 40 -22.82 -1.89 2.64
CA GLY A 40 -23.74 -1.24 3.58
C GLY A 40 -23.04 -0.95 4.90
N GLN A 41 -23.51 -1.58 5.99
CA GLN A 41 -22.92 -1.47 7.33
C GLN A 41 -22.01 -2.64 7.71
N LYS A 42 -21.79 -3.62 6.82
CA LYS A 42 -20.97 -4.80 7.10
C LYS A 42 -19.59 -4.65 6.49
N GLN A 43 -18.58 -5.08 7.24
CA GLN A 43 -17.19 -5.16 6.82
C GLN A 43 -16.80 -6.62 6.64
N TYR A 44 -16.21 -6.95 5.49
CA TYR A 44 -15.71 -8.28 5.17
C TYR A 44 -14.21 -8.20 4.92
N GLU A 45 -13.44 -9.02 5.61
CA GLU A 45 -12.02 -9.19 5.32
C GLU A 45 -11.85 -10.13 4.12
N ILE A 46 -11.03 -9.71 3.17
CA ILE A 46 -10.69 -10.46 1.96
C ILE A 46 -9.18 -10.76 2.02
N PRO A 47 -8.77 -12.01 1.76
CA PRO A 47 -7.36 -12.36 1.69
C PRO A 47 -6.68 -11.56 0.58
N PHE A 48 -5.53 -10.97 0.90
CA PHE A 48 -4.75 -10.17 -0.05
C PHE A 48 -3.79 -11.06 -0.83
N GLU A 49 -4.37 -11.98 -1.60
CA GLU A 49 -3.67 -12.95 -2.45
C GLU A 49 -3.82 -12.57 -3.91
N ASP A 50 -2.74 -12.69 -4.67
CA ASP A 50 -2.75 -12.35 -6.09
C ASP A 50 -3.74 -13.23 -6.85
N GLY A 51 -4.61 -12.60 -7.63
CA GLY A 51 -5.68 -13.28 -8.35
C GLY A 51 -6.86 -12.38 -8.70
N ILE A 52 -7.87 -13.01 -9.31
CA ILE A 52 -9.14 -12.36 -9.67
C ILE A 52 -10.22 -12.94 -8.75
N ILE A 53 -10.89 -12.05 -8.02
CA ILE A 53 -11.94 -12.41 -7.06
C ILE A 53 -13.26 -11.87 -7.59
N ASP A 54 -14.20 -12.79 -7.86
CA ASP A 54 -15.59 -12.44 -8.15
C ASP A 54 -16.37 -12.26 -6.84
N LEU A 55 -16.85 -11.04 -6.60
CA LEU A 55 -17.59 -10.69 -5.40
C LEU A 55 -19.07 -11.06 -5.49
N ASN A 56 -19.57 -11.43 -6.68
CA ASN A 56 -20.97 -11.78 -6.89
C ASN A 56 -21.33 -13.07 -6.14
N SER A 57 -20.54 -14.12 -6.31
CA SER A 57 -20.84 -15.44 -5.73
C SER A 57 -20.92 -15.45 -4.20
N LYS A 58 -20.15 -14.59 -3.53
CA LYS A 58 -20.04 -14.58 -2.07
C LYS A 58 -20.78 -13.43 -1.39
N TYR A 59 -20.95 -12.30 -2.07
CA TYR A 59 -21.49 -11.07 -1.47
C TYR A 59 -22.71 -10.51 -2.22
N ASN A 60 -23.15 -11.17 -3.30
CA ASN A 60 -24.27 -10.75 -4.15
C ASN A 60 -24.07 -9.33 -4.72
N VAL A 61 -22.83 -8.96 -5.01
CA VAL A 61 -22.48 -7.68 -5.64
C VAL A 61 -21.71 -7.95 -6.93
N ASN A 62 -22.21 -7.45 -8.07
CA ASN A 62 -21.58 -7.66 -9.37
C ASN A 62 -20.34 -6.77 -9.55
N MET A 63 -19.26 -7.18 -8.90
CA MET A 63 -17.95 -6.53 -8.93
C MET A 63 -16.86 -7.59 -9.02
N ILE A 64 -15.81 -7.28 -9.79
CA ILE A 64 -14.63 -8.14 -9.89
C ILE A 64 -13.41 -7.34 -9.43
N LEU A 65 -12.70 -7.90 -8.46
CA LEU A 65 -11.47 -7.35 -7.88
C LEU A 65 -10.28 -8.13 -8.42
N GLU A 66 -9.25 -7.42 -8.87
CA GLU A 66 -7.95 -8.00 -9.22
C GLU A 66 -6.93 -7.56 -8.18
N ILE A 67 -6.22 -8.53 -7.61
CA ILE A 67 -5.09 -8.31 -6.71
C ILE A 67 -3.84 -8.79 -7.44
N LYS A 68 -2.83 -7.92 -7.51
CA LYS A 68 -1.56 -8.21 -8.15
C LYS A 68 -0.46 -7.35 -7.56
N ASP A 69 0.71 -7.92 -7.32
CA ASP A 69 1.90 -7.18 -6.87
C ASP A 69 1.63 -6.36 -5.59
N LYS A 70 0.85 -6.93 -4.66
CA LYS A 70 0.40 -6.27 -3.42
C LYS A 70 -0.40 -4.98 -3.64
N LYS A 71 -1.10 -4.90 -4.76
CA LYS A 71 -2.06 -3.84 -5.11
C LYS A 71 -3.39 -4.45 -5.49
N ALA A 72 -4.47 -3.71 -5.29
CA ALA A 72 -5.80 -4.15 -5.70
C ALA A 72 -6.45 -3.11 -6.63
N ARG A 73 -7.26 -3.58 -7.58
CA ARG A 73 -8.10 -2.73 -8.43
C ARG A 73 -9.42 -3.40 -8.77
N PHE A 74 -10.45 -2.60 -9.01
CA PHE A 74 -11.71 -3.11 -9.56
C PHE A 74 -11.64 -3.13 -11.09
N ILE A 75 -11.83 -4.30 -11.71
CA ILE A 75 -11.87 -4.44 -13.17
C ILE A 75 -13.28 -4.42 -13.73
N LYS A 76 -14.27 -4.76 -12.89
CA LYS A 76 -15.70 -4.69 -13.22
C LYS A 76 -16.49 -4.24 -12.01
N SER A 77 -17.50 -3.42 -12.23
CA SER A 77 -18.48 -3.00 -11.24
C SER A 77 -19.72 -2.54 -11.95
N ASP A 78 -20.90 -2.88 -11.45
CA ASP A 78 -22.19 -2.39 -11.99
C ASP A 78 -22.59 -1.00 -11.48
N CYS A 79 -21.80 -0.38 -10.60
CA CYS A 79 -22.06 0.97 -10.11
C CYS A 79 -22.07 2.00 -11.27
N PRO A 80 -23.06 2.90 -11.35
CA PRO A 80 -23.18 3.87 -12.45
C PRO A 80 -21.97 4.80 -12.55
N ASP A 81 -21.39 5.18 -11.42
CA ASP A 81 -20.31 6.17 -11.38
C ASP A 81 -18.96 5.58 -11.82
N LYS A 82 -18.81 4.24 -11.75
CA LYS A 82 -17.60 3.48 -12.08
C LYS A 82 -16.31 4.04 -11.45
N LEU A 83 -16.41 4.81 -10.35
CA LEU A 83 -15.28 5.51 -9.72
C LEU A 83 -14.20 4.52 -9.25
N CYS A 84 -14.61 3.39 -8.70
CA CYS A 84 -13.71 2.32 -8.25
C CYS A 84 -12.87 1.72 -9.38
N ILE A 85 -13.40 1.68 -10.61
CA ILE A 85 -12.65 1.21 -11.79
C ILE A 85 -11.67 2.30 -12.25
N LYS A 86 -12.13 3.57 -12.26
CA LYS A 86 -11.31 4.72 -12.68
C LYS A 86 -10.13 4.99 -11.74
N TYR A 87 -10.26 4.67 -10.45
CA TYR A 87 -9.21 4.86 -9.46
C TYR A 87 -7.97 3.99 -9.73
N GLY A 88 -8.15 2.84 -10.39
CA GLY A 88 -7.05 1.95 -10.78
C GLY A 88 -6.44 1.24 -9.57
N TRP A 89 -5.11 1.17 -9.54
CA TRP A 89 -4.35 0.40 -8.54
C TRP A 89 -4.18 1.15 -7.22
N GLY A 90 -4.63 0.53 -6.12
CA GLY A 90 -4.42 0.97 -4.73
C GLY A 90 -3.62 -0.01 -3.90
#